data_AF-A0A9W9R226-F1
#
_entry.id   AF-A0A9W9R226-F1
#
_cell.length_a   1.000
_cell.length_b   1.000
_cell.length_c   1.000
_cell.angle_alpha   90.00
_cell.angle_beta   90.00
_cell.angle_gamma   90.00
#
_symmetry.space_group_name_H-M   'P 1'
#
loop_
_entity.id
_entity.type
_entity.pdbx_description
1 polymer ?
#
loop_
_entity_poly.entity_id
_entity_poly.type
_entity_poly.pdbx_seq_one_letter_code
_entity_poly.pdbx_strand_id
1 'polypeptide(L)'
;MIETLGEVSVKSVLPFGGLEDNPEDFVKTSENHVVNFSSKTSGDIDGVNVTFEGDRTPSRIRITGSLGGYVKVGDALAGNPHKPQPYFAIDATWEEASASPGGKLIEIRGGAGLFVRVEAIPDIELPRRVEGSVSLPGGDTKDRSVYFVGREWSGAKVVTSPVFINYARNLSRE
;
A
#
# COMPACT_ATOMS: atom_id res chain seq x y z
N MET A 1 -6.10 -14.51 4.71
CA MET A 1 -5.28 -15.68 4.32
C MET A 1 -4.73 -15.45 2.93
N ILE A 2 -3.45 -15.73 2.73
CA ILE A 2 -2.74 -15.68 1.44
C ILE A 2 -2.23 -17.09 1.16
N GLU A 3 -2.56 -17.63 -0.01
CA GLU A 3 -2.13 -18.94 -0.48
C GLU A 3 -1.32 -18.75 -1.77
N THR A 4 -0.17 -19.40 -1.85
CA THR A 4 0.70 -19.37 -3.04
C THR A 4 0.71 -20.75 -3.67
N LEU A 5 0.35 -20.84 -4.95
CA LEU A 5 0.38 -22.09 -5.70
C LEU A 5 1.66 -22.17 -6.54
N GLY A 6 2.22 -23.38 -6.65
CA GLY A 6 3.45 -23.67 -7.38
C GLY A 6 4.59 -24.16 -6.48
N GLU A 7 5.74 -24.49 -7.08
CA GLU A 7 6.92 -24.98 -6.36
C GLU A 7 7.79 -23.85 -5.77
N VAL A 8 7.15 -22.95 -5.03
CA VAL A 8 7.85 -21.84 -4.33
C VAL A 8 7.43 -21.79 -2.87
N SER A 9 8.40 -21.77 -1.96
CA SER A 9 8.14 -21.65 -0.53
C SER A 9 8.26 -20.20 -0.07
N VAL A 10 7.47 -19.84 0.94
CA VAL A 10 7.58 -18.55 1.63
C VAL A 10 8.84 -18.56 2.49
N LYS A 11 9.73 -17.59 2.25
CA LYS A 11 10.97 -17.37 3.01
C LYS A 11 10.72 -16.54 4.25
N SER A 12 10.02 -15.42 4.09
CA SER A 12 9.71 -14.49 5.17
C SER A 12 8.41 -13.76 4.89
N VAL A 13 7.78 -13.32 5.98
CA VAL A 13 6.59 -12.49 5.95
C VAL A 13 6.83 -11.29 6.84
N LEU A 14 6.52 -10.10 6.34
CA LEU A 14 6.62 -8.87 7.10
C LEU A 14 5.26 -8.15 7.05
N PRO A 15 4.77 -7.62 8.18
CA PRO A 15 3.64 -6.69 8.16
C PRO A 15 3.98 -5.46 7.29
N PHE A 16 2.94 -4.79 6.80
CA PHE A 16 3.04 -3.55 6.03
C PHE A 16 1.85 -2.64 6.38
N GLY A 17 2.10 -1.33 6.48
CA GLY A 17 1.10 -0.34 6.87
C GLY A 17 0.82 -0.37 8.37
N GLY A 18 -0.44 -0.17 8.77
CA GLY A 18 -0.82 -0.09 10.20
C GLY A 18 -0.62 -1.39 10.99
N LEU A 19 -0.35 -2.50 10.31
CA LEU A 19 -0.03 -3.81 10.90
C LEU A 19 1.27 -3.83 11.74
N GLU A 20 2.20 -2.90 11.52
CA GLU A 20 3.48 -2.85 12.25
C GLU A 20 3.34 -2.32 13.68
N ASP A 21 2.30 -1.53 13.96
CA ASP A 21 2.22 -0.70 15.16
C ASP A 21 1.41 -1.32 16.31
N ASN A 22 0.83 -2.51 16.12
CA ASN A 22 -0.12 -3.10 17.06
C ASN A 22 0.23 -4.57 17.42
N PRO A 23 0.55 -4.89 18.68
CA PRO A 23 0.90 -6.26 19.10
C PRO A 23 -0.28 -7.25 19.06
N GLU A 24 -1.52 -6.77 18.96
CA GLU A 24 -2.70 -7.63 18.79
C GLU A 24 -2.91 -8.07 17.34
N ASP A 25 -2.28 -7.35 16.41
CA ASP A 25 -2.28 -7.70 15.00
C ASP A 25 -1.17 -8.71 14.70
N PHE A 26 -1.37 -9.53 13.67
CA PHE A 26 -0.39 -10.56 13.36
C PHE A 26 -0.29 -10.89 11.89
N VAL A 27 0.90 -11.37 11.52
CA VAL A 27 1.19 -12.07 10.28
C VAL A 27 1.99 -13.32 10.64
N LYS A 28 1.54 -14.49 10.20
CA LYS A 28 2.20 -15.77 10.50
C LYS A 28 2.11 -16.71 9.32
N THR A 29 3.22 -17.34 9.00
CA THR A 29 3.25 -18.49 8.08
C THR A 29 2.73 -19.71 8.82
N SER A 30 1.65 -20.35 8.33
CA SER A 30 1.14 -21.60 8.93
C SER A 30 1.70 -22.84 8.26
N GLU A 31 1.99 -22.75 6.96
CA GLU A 31 2.60 -23.78 6.12
C GLU A 31 3.50 -23.11 5.09
N ASN A 32 4.37 -23.86 4.40
CA ASN A 32 5.33 -23.30 3.43
C ASN A 32 4.70 -22.45 2.30
N HIS A 33 3.37 -22.52 2.11
CA HIS A 33 2.63 -21.84 1.04
C HIS A 33 1.43 -21.03 1.55
N VAL A 34 1.27 -20.89 2.87
CA VAL A 34 0.10 -20.26 3.48
C VAL A 34 0.51 -19.24 4.52
N VAL A 35 0.04 -18.00 4.34
CA VAL A 35 0.23 -16.88 5.27
C VAL A 35 -1.11 -16.43 5.81
N ASN A 36 -1.22 -16.40 7.13
CA ASN A 36 -2.38 -15.87 7.84
C ASN A 36 -2.06 -14.49 8.39
N PHE A 37 -3.01 -13.57 8.26
CA PHE A 37 -2.88 -12.23 8.84
C PHE A 37 -4.21 -11.76 9.42
N SER A 38 -4.13 -10.93 10.45
CA SER A 38 -5.25 -10.23 11.07
C SER A 38 -4.76 -8.84 11.46
N SER A 39 -5.54 -7.82 11.09
CA SER A 39 -5.21 -6.42 11.35
C SER A 39 -6.43 -5.66 11.86
N LYS A 40 -6.19 -4.68 12.71
CA LYS A 40 -7.11 -3.59 13.05
C LYS A 40 -6.59 -2.32 12.39
N THR A 41 -6.94 -2.12 11.13
CA THR A 41 -6.45 -1.01 10.30
C THR A 41 -6.57 0.34 11.00
N SER A 42 -5.42 0.89 11.38
CA SER A 42 -5.29 2.26 11.87
C SER A 42 -4.68 3.12 10.77
N GLY A 43 -5.51 3.56 9.81
CA GLY A 43 -5.07 4.37 8.67
C GLY A 43 -5.81 4.02 7.37
N ASP A 44 -5.14 4.25 6.24
CA ASP A 44 -5.72 4.06 4.90
C ASP A 44 -5.44 2.64 4.33
N ILE A 45 -4.35 1.99 4.73
CA ILE A 45 -3.85 0.74 4.11
C ILE A 45 -3.16 -0.15 5.15
N ASP A 46 -3.45 -1.44 5.10
CA ASP A 46 -2.68 -2.52 5.71
C ASP A 46 -2.36 -3.60 4.67
N GLY A 47 -1.27 -4.32 4.86
CA GLY A 47 -0.92 -5.44 4.00
C GLY A 47 0.19 -6.33 4.55
N VAL A 48 0.61 -7.28 3.73
CA VAL A 48 1.67 -8.22 4.08
C VAL A 48 2.65 -8.28 2.93
N ASN A 49 3.93 -8.06 3.23
CA ASN A 49 5.01 -8.37 2.32
C ASN A 49 5.37 -9.85 2.48
N VAL A 50 5.31 -10.58 1.36
CA VAL A 50 5.68 -12.00 1.31
C VAL A 50 6.92 -12.14 0.44
N THR A 51 8.01 -12.61 1.04
CA THR A 51 9.25 -12.92 0.32
C THR A 51 9.31 -14.41 0.05
N PHE A 52 9.71 -14.78 -1.16
CA PHE A 52 9.82 -16.16 -1.61
C PHE A 52 11.26 -16.69 -1.54
N GLU A 53 11.41 -18.02 -1.45
CA GLU A 53 12.71 -18.69 -1.46
C GLU A 53 13.32 -18.77 -2.87
N GLY A 54 14.51 -18.21 -3.03
CA GLY A 54 15.26 -18.15 -4.29
C GLY A 54 14.60 -17.27 -5.36
N ASP A 55 14.97 -17.48 -6.63
CA ASP A 55 14.46 -16.68 -7.76
C ASP A 55 13.17 -17.25 -8.37
N ARG A 56 12.49 -18.15 -7.67
CA ARG A 56 11.25 -18.78 -8.13
C ARG A 56 10.07 -17.90 -7.78
N THR A 57 9.07 -17.92 -8.65
CA THR A 57 7.84 -17.15 -8.49
C THR A 57 6.64 -18.10 -8.39
N PRO A 58 5.63 -17.78 -7.57
CA PRO A 58 4.42 -18.60 -7.52
C PRO A 58 3.72 -18.52 -8.86
N SER A 59 3.10 -19.60 -9.33
CA SER A 59 2.27 -19.52 -10.54
C SER A 59 1.00 -18.71 -10.28
N ARG A 60 0.53 -18.70 -9.03
CA ARG A 60 -0.72 -18.06 -8.62
C ARG A 60 -0.70 -17.66 -7.15
N ILE A 61 -1.30 -16.53 -6.84
CA ILE A 61 -1.46 -15.98 -5.50
C ILE A 61 -2.95 -15.78 -5.25
N ARG A 62 -3.48 -16.41 -4.21
CA ARG A 62 -4.86 -16.24 -3.80
C ARG A 62 -4.91 -15.56 -2.44
N ILE A 63 -5.69 -14.49 -2.34
CA ILE A 63 -5.95 -13.80 -1.08
C ILE A 63 -7.44 -13.88 -0.78
N THR A 64 -7.76 -14.34 0.42
CA THR A 64 -9.13 -14.36 0.94
C THR A 64 -9.17 -13.69 2.31
N GLY A 65 -10.29 -13.03 2.61
CA GLY A 65 -10.48 -12.39 3.90
C GLY A 65 -11.85 -11.79 4.05
N SER A 66 -12.07 -11.21 5.22
CA SER A 66 -13.25 -10.43 5.55
C SER A 66 -12.83 -9.14 6.25
N LEU A 67 -13.68 -8.11 6.14
CA LEU A 67 -13.52 -6.88 6.88
C LEU A 67 -14.56 -6.81 7.99
N GLY A 68 -14.06 -6.58 9.20
CA GLY A 68 -14.88 -6.25 10.37
C GLY A 68 -15.04 -4.75 10.53
N GLY A 69 -15.78 -4.36 11.56
CA GLY A 69 -15.85 -2.97 12.04
C GLY A 69 -15.16 -2.85 13.39
N TYR A 70 -14.65 -1.65 13.66
CA TYR A 70 -14.02 -1.30 14.92
C TYR A 70 -14.90 -0.31 15.70
N VAL A 71 -15.14 -0.60 16.97
CA VAL A 71 -15.92 0.28 17.86
C VAL A 71 -15.02 1.42 18.34
N LYS A 72 -15.24 2.63 17.82
CA LYS A 72 -14.47 3.83 18.22
C LYS A 72 -14.93 4.43 19.56
N VAL A 73 -16.19 4.20 19.94
CA VAL A 73 -16.80 4.73 21.18
C VAL A 73 -17.68 3.65 21.79
N GLY A 74 -17.44 3.29 23.05
CA GLY A 74 -18.18 2.24 23.77
C GLY A 74 -17.31 1.02 24.09
N ASP A 75 -17.94 -0.15 24.21
CA ASP A 75 -17.23 -1.41 24.46
C ASP A 75 -16.48 -1.87 23.21
N ALA A 76 -15.15 -1.85 23.28
CA ALA A 76 -14.26 -2.27 22.20
C ALA A 76 -14.44 -3.76 21.80
N LEU A 77 -14.98 -4.59 22.70
CA LEU A 77 -15.21 -6.02 22.48
C LEU A 77 -16.59 -6.33 21.90
N ALA A 78 -17.49 -5.34 21.80
CA ALA A 78 -18.83 -5.53 21.28
C ALA A 78 -18.86 -5.90 19.78
N GLY A 79 -17.73 -5.75 19.07
CA GLY A 79 -17.60 -6.06 17.65
C GLY A 79 -18.31 -5.04 16.75
N ASN A 80 -18.45 -5.35 15.46
CA ASN A 80 -19.06 -4.43 14.51
C ASN A 80 -20.58 -4.29 14.78
N PRO A 81 -21.09 -3.09 15.15
CA PRO A 81 -22.52 -2.89 15.35
C PRO A 81 -23.31 -2.92 14.03
N HIS A 82 -22.62 -2.83 12.88
CA HIS A 82 -23.22 -2.88 11.55
C HIS A 82 -23.15 -4.30 10.97
N LYS A 83 -24.26 -4.75 10.36
CA LYS A 83 -24.38 -6.08 9.73
C LYS A 83 -23.40 -6.36 8.57
N PRO A 84 -22.99 -5.39 7.73
CA PRO A 84 -22.06 -5.68 6.64
C PRO A 84 -20.66 -6.04 7.16
N GLN A 85 -20.26 -7.29 6.95
CA GLN A 85 -18.87 -7.75 7.06
C GLN A 85 -18.47 -8.30 5.69
N PRO A 86 -17.99 -7.44 4.77
CA PRO A 86 -17.76 -7.87 3.41
C PRO A 86 -16.63 -8.88 3.36
N TYR A 87 -16.83 -9.91 2.54
CA TYR A 87 -15.83 -10.91 2.21
C TYR A 87 -15.21 -10.56 0.87
N PHE A 88 -13.92 -10.85 0.72
CA PHE A 88 -13.21 -10.69 -0.53
C PHE A 88 -12.39 -11.93 -0.86
N ALA A 89 -12.26 -12.18 -2.16
CA ALA A 89 -11.37 -13.18 -2.71
C ALA A 89 -10.77 -12.59 -3.99
N ILE A 90 -9.45 -12.38 -3.99
CA ILE A 90 -8.69 -12.05 -5.18
C ILE A 90 -7.77 -13.21 -5.49
N ASP A 91 -7.60 -13.46 -6.78
CA ASP A 91 -6.74 -14.49 -7.29
C ASP A 91 -5.98 -13.88 -8.45
N ALA A 92 -4.65 -13.92 -8.40
CA ALA A 92 -3.74 -13.30 -9.34
C ALA A 92 -2.71 -14.31 -9.84
N THR A 93 -2.45 -14.35 -11.15
CA THR A 93 -1.23 -15.00 -11.66
C THR A 93 0.00 -14.14 -11.35
N TRP A 94 1.20 -14.70 -11.48
CA TRP A 94 2.42 -13.90 -11.33
C TRP A 94 2.52 -12.79 -12.37
N GLU A 95 2.10 -13.06 -13.61
CA GLU A 95 2.06 -12.07 -14.68
C GLU A 95 1.14 -10.91 -14.31
N GLU A 96 -0.04 -11.19 -13.74
CA GLU A 96 -0.95 -10.14 -13.28
C GLU A 96 -0.40 -9.36 -12.08
N ALA A 97 0.27 -10.04 -11.14
CA ALA A 97 0.88 -9.38 -9.98
C ALA A 97 2.06 -8.48 -10.38
N SER A 98 2.82 -8.87 -11.41
CA SER A 98 3.99 -8.15 -11.93
C SER A 98 3.69 -7.15 -13.06
N ALA A 99 2.44 -7.10 -13.53
CA ALA A 99 2.02 -6.25 -14.63
C ALA A 99 1.94 -4.77 -14.23
N SER A 100 2.95 -3.98 -14.60
CA SER A 100 3.02 -2.52 -14.37
C SER A 100 2.86 -2.11 -12.87
N PRO A 101 3.21 -0.87 -12.48
CA PRO A 101 3.02 -0.45 -11.09
C PRO A 101 1.56 -0.58 -10.66
N GLY A 102 1.30 -1.31 -9.59
CA GLY A 102 -0.03 -1.53 -9.01
C GLY A 102 -0.64 -2.93 -9.15
N GLY A 103 -0.07 -3.83 -9.97
CA GLY A 103 -0.48 -5.24 -10.06
C GLY A 103 -1.99 -5.47 -10.28
N LYS A 104 -2.53 -6.55 -9.70
CA LYS A 104 -3.96 -6.89 -9.79
C LYS A 104 -4.75 -6.30 -8.62
N LEU A 105 -5.90 -5.70 -8.90
CA LEU A 105 -6.79 -5.10 -7.90
C LEU A 105 -8.24 -5.51 -8.13
N ILE A 106 -8.98 -5.70 -7.03
CA ILE A 106 -10.44 -5.73 -7.04
C ILE A 106 -11.02 -4.80 -5.98
N GLU A 107 -12.19 -4.25 -6.24
CA GLU A 107 -12.97 -3.53 -5.24
C GLU A 107 -13.72 -4.50 -4.32
N ILE A 108 -13.80 -4.17 -3.03
CA ILE A 108 -14.53 -4.94 -2.03
C ILE A 108 -15.96 -4.43 -2.00
N ARG A 109 -16.89 -5.26 -2.47
CA ARG A 109 -18.32 -4.91 -2.54
C ARG A 109 -18.87 -4.58 -1.16
N GLY A 110 -19.64 -3.49 -1.08
CA GLY A 110 -20.23 -3.00 0.17
C GLY A 110 -19.34 -2.03 0.96
N GLY A 111 -18.11 -1.77 0.50
CA GLY A 111 -17.24 -0.71 1.01
C GLY A 111 -17.15 0.47 0.05
N ALA A 112 -17.16 1.71 0.57
CA ALA A 112 -16.92 2.89 -0.24
C ALA A 112 -15.41 3.05 -0.50
N GLY A 113 -14.96 2.72 -1.71
CA GLY A 113 -13.54 2.83 -2.10
C GLY A 113 -12.62 1.79 -1.48
N LEU A 114 -13.16 0.73 -0.89
CA LEU A 114 -12.36 -0.37 -0.33
C LEU A 114 -11.91 -1.31 -1.46
N PHE A 115 -10.65 -1.72 -1.43
CA PHE A 115 -10.07 -2.63 -2.41
C PHE A 115 -9.07 -3.58 -1.77
N VAL A 116 -8.78 -4.67 -2.48
CA VAL A 116 -7.62 -5.54 -2.20
C VAL A 116 -6.75 -5.61 -3.44
N ARG A 117 -5.43 -5.61 -3.24
CA ARG A 117 -4.42 -5.58 -4.30
C ARG A 117 -3.37 -6.65 -4.08
N VAL A 118 -2.90 -7.25 -5.17
CA VAL A 118 -1.72 -8.11 -5.23
C VAL A 118 -0.72 -7.46 -6.18
N GLU A 119 0.47 -7.13 -5.67
CA GLU A 119 1.54 -6.50 -6.45
C GLU A 119 2.85 -7.22 -6.19
N ALA A 120 3.55 -7.58 -7.26
CA ALA A 120 4.92 -8.07 -7.21
C ALA A 120 5.86 -6.88 -7.30
N ILE A 121 6.53 -6.58 -6.20
CA ILE A 121 7.52 -5.49 -6.10
C ILE A 121 8.93 -6.05 -6.16
N PRO A 122 9.86 -5.40 -6.89
CA PRO A 122 11.25 -5.83 -6.90
C PRO A 122 11.91 -5.58 -5.54
N ASP A 123 12.64 -6.57 -5.03
CA ASP A 123 13.47 -6.42 -3.83
C ASP A 123 14.79 -5.74 -4.22
N ILE A 124 14.73 -4.41 -4.32
CA ILE A 124 15.87 -3.56 -4.67
C ILE A 124 16.17 -2.60 -3.52
N GLU A 125 17.46 -2.40 -3.24
CA GLU A 125 17.86 -1.32 -2.35
C GLU A 125 17.50 0.02 -2.97
N LEU A 126 16.61 0.76 -2.30
CA LEU A 126 16.27 2.11 -2.72
C LEU A 126 17.47 3.04 -2.53
N PRO A 127 17.67 4.02 -3.43
CA PRO A 127 18.74 4.99 -3.29
C PRO A 127 18.59 5.81 -2.01
N ARG A 128 19.64 5.83 -1.18
CA ARG A 128 19.67 6.64 0.06
C ARG A 128 19.63 8.15 -0.17
N ARG A 129 19.97 8.59 -1.39
CA ARG A 129 19.98 9.99 -1.80
C ARG A 129 19.41 10.06 -3.21
N VAL A 130 18.34 10.83 -3.36
CA VAL A 130 17.74 11.16 -4.65
C VAL A 130 17.86 12.66 -4.83
N GLU A 131 18.48 13.09 -5.92
CA GLU A 131 18.62 14.50 -6.27
C GLU A 131 18.21 14.71 -7.72
N GLY A 132 17.74 15.91 -8.02
CA GLY A 132 17.37 16.27 -9.36
C GLY A 132 16.89 17.70 -9.44
N SER A 133 16.45 18.06 -10.64
CA SER A 133 15.89 19.35 -10.96
C SER A 133 14.54 19.15 -11.62
N VAL A 134 13.56 19.98 -11.26
CA VAL A 134 12.25 20.00 -11.90
C VAL A 134 11.99 21.39 -12.45
N SER A 135 11.54 21.46 -13.69
CA SER A 135 11.09 22.71 -14.30
C SER A 135 9.63 22.92 -13.96
N LEU A 136 9.35 23.98 -13.21
CA LEU A 136 7.98 24.38 -12.90
C LEU A 136 7.48 25.33 -14.00
N PRO A 137 6.35 25.04 -14.66
CA PRO A 137 5.82 25.96 -15.66
C PRO A 137 5.51 27.31 -15.02
N GLY A 138 5.85 28.39 -15.72
CA GLY A 138 5.50 29.76 -15.33
C GLY A 138 3.99 29.89 -15.12
N GLY A 139 3.58 30.60 -14.08
CA GLY A 139 2.18 30.95 -13.85
C GLY A 139 1.90 32.41 -14.19
N ASP A 140 0.68 32.71 -14.64
CA ASP A 140 0.19 34.09 -14.82
C ASP A 140 0.05 34.85 -13.48
N THR A 141 0.05 34.09 -12.37
CA THR A 141 -0.08 34.60 -11.00
C THR A 141 1.29 34.87 -10.39
N LYS A 142 1.48 36.07 -9.82
CA LYS A 142 2.75 36.56 -9.28
C LYS A 142 3.40 35.67 -8.22
N ASP A 143 2.61 34.97 -7.39
CA ASP A 143 3.13 34.15 -6.28
C ASP A 143 2.56 32.74 -6.31
N ARG A 144 3.42 31.73 -6.14
CA ARG A 144 3.02 30.32 -5.93
C ARG A 144 3.74 29.74 -4.72
N SER A 145 2.99 29.01 -3.91
CA SER A 145 3.56 28.15 -2.86
C SER A 145 3.75 26.74 -3.43
N VAL A 146 4.98 26.24 -3.38
CA VAL A 146 5.33 24.90 -3.86
C VAL A 146 5.73 24.04 -2.67
N TYR A 147 5.17 22.84 -2.63
CA TYR A 147 5.49 21.83 -1.62
C TYR A 147 6.17 20.66 -2.31
N PHE A 148 7.29 20.20 -1.75
CA PHE A 148 7.88 18.94 -2.16
C PHE A 148 7.37 17.86 -1.22
N VAL A 149 6.78 16.81 -1.81
CA VAL A 149 6.29 15.65 -1.09
C VAL A 149 7.15 14.47 -1.50
N GLY A 150 7.98 13.98 -0.59
CA GLY A 150 8.58 12.67 -0.69
C GLY A 150 7.62 11.64 -0.13
N ARG A 151 7.33 10.58 -0.88
CA ARG A 151 6.54 9.45 -0.40
C ARG A 151 7.40 8.20 -0.45
N GLU A 152 7.56 7.55 0.68
CA GLU A 152 8.21 6.24 0.77
C GLU A 152 7.26 5.13 0.33
N TRP A 153 7.82 3.97 -0.01
CA TRP A 153 7.05 2.78 -0.38
C TRP A 153 6.13 2.31 0.75
N SER A 154 6.55 2.50 2.02
CA SER A 154 5.78 2.28 3.25
C SER A 154 4.52 3.15 3.35
N GLY A 155 4.40 4.16 2.50
CA GLY A 155 3.34 5.15 2.57
C GLY A 155 3.68 6.34 3.47
N ALA A 156 4.81 6.30 4.20
CA ALA A 156 5.32 7.44 4.93
C ALA A 156 5.54 8.64 3.99
N LYS A 157 5.25 9.84 4.48
CA LYS A 157 5.36 11.07 3.71
C LYS A 157 6.22 12.06 4.45
N VAL A 158 7.17 12.66 3.74
CA VAL A 158 7.89 13.85 4.18
C VAL A 158 7.43 15.00 3.31
N VAL A 159 6.96 16.06 3.95
CA VAL A 159 6.49 17.27 3.26
C VAL A 159 7.36 18.43 3.70
N THR A 160 7.92 19.16 2.75
CA THR A 160 8.68 20.38 3.08
C THR A 160 7.73 21.49 3.52
N SER A 161 8.24 22.46 4.28
CA SER A 161 7.60 23.78 4.35
C SER A 161 7.41 24.36 2.93
N PRO A 162 6.43 25.26 2.72
CA PRO A 162 6.21 25.86 1.41
C PRO A 162 7.43 26.66 0.96
N VAL A 163 7.84 26.44 -0.29
CA VAL A 163 8.76 27.31 -1.01
C VAL A 163 7.94 28.33 -1.79
N PHE A 164 8.15 29.61 -1.52
CA PHE A 164 7.45 30.70 -2.20
C PHE A 164 8.22 31.11 -3.46
N ILE A 165 7.59 30.97 -4.62
CA ILE A 165 8.15 31.35 -5.92
C ILE A 165 7.43 32.59 -6.42
N ASN A 166 8.19 33.64 -6.70
CA ASN A 166 7.70 34.83 -7.38
C ASN A 166 8.09 34.77 -8.86
N TYR A 167 7.09 34.76 -9.75
CA TYR A 167 7.35 34.84 -11.18
C TYR A 167 7.50 36.30 -11.59
N ALA A 168 8.70 36.69 -12.01
CA ALA A 168 8.91 37.98 -12.64
C ALA A 168 8.04 38.05 -13.92
N ARG A 169 7.25 39.11 -14.08
CA ARG A 169 6.61 39.40 -15.37
C ARG A 169 7.73 39.56 -16.40
N ASN A 170 7.72 38.74 -17.45
CA ASN A 170 8.42 39.09 -18.67
C ASN A 170 7.74 40.33 -19.25
N LEU A 171 8.29 41.50 -18.93
CA LEU A 171 8.07 42.71 -19.70
C LEU A 171 8.87 42.54 -20.99
N SER A 172 8.32 41.80 -21.95
CA SER A 172 8.80 41.86 -23.32
C SER A 172 8.70 43.31 -23.78
N ARG A 173 9.86 43.91 -24.03
CA ARG A 173 10.02 45.24 -24.62
C ARG A 173 9.26 45.29 -25.95
N GLU A 174 8.34 46.26 -26.08
CA GLU A 174 7.84 46.75 -27.36
C GLU A 174 8.97 47.40 -28.17
#